data_AF-X1MEK5-F1
#
_entry.id   AF-X1MEK5-F1
#
_cell.length_a   1.000
_cell.length_b   1.000
_cell.length_c   1.000
_cell.angle_alpha   90.00
_cell.angle_beta   90.00
_cell.angle_gamma   90.00
#
_symmetry.space_group_name_H-M   'P 1'
#
loop_
_entity.id
_entity.type
_entity.pdbx_description
1 polymer ?
#
loop_
_entity_poly.entity_id
_entity_poly.type
_entity_poly.pdbx_seq_one_letter_code
_entity_poly.pdbx_strand_id
1 'polypeptide(L)'
;VGSRVAKKCEALGMHVYLNDPPLHRQTGEAKYLPIEELFDCDFITLHTPLTFEGLDKTYYLADGRFFRSLKEGCAFFNASRGGVVDSGALKTAIRSGRLKAVVLDVWENEPNIDTELLEMVDIGTPHIAGYSLDGKVAGMIMIYKAACKYFGFSAKFGIEDFLPKPAVCELKIDSNKGAEQEALFGAVQKIYRIDQDDAKLRRILEKPPEKRCEFFDGLRKNYPVRREFQNTRVVVKDRNESLARKLKGIGFLLSQSLPRT
;
A
#
# COMPACT_ATOMS: atom_id res chain seq x y z
N VAL A 1 -7.65 -2.25 -5.07
CA VAL A 1 -6.74 -1.60 -4.08
C VAL A 1 -6.87 -0.09 -4.14
N GLY A 2 -6.72 0.54 -5.32
CA GLY A 2 -6.76 2.00 -5.49
C GLY A 2 -7.92 2.72 -4.81
N SER A 3 -9.16 2.25 -4.95
CA SER A 3 -10.32 2.88 -4.28
C SER A 3 -10.26 2.88 -2.75
N ARG A 4 -9.57 1.92 -2.12
CA ARG A 4 -9.34 1.92 -0.66
C ARG A 4 -8.22 2.88 -0.26
N VAL A 5 -7.18 3.02 -1.09
CA VAL A 5 -6.11 3.99 -0.88
C VAL A 5 -6.66 5.41 -0.99
N ALA A 6 -7.42 5.69 -2.05
CA ALA A 6 -8.12 6.96 -2.26
C ALA A 6 -8.92 7.41 -1.03
N LYS A 7 -9.81 6.55 -0.51
CA LYS A 7 -10.60 6.82 0.69
C LYS A 7 -9.75 7.13 1.93
N LYS A 8 -8.61 6.46 2.08
CA LYS A 8 -7.69 6.72 3.20
C LYS A 8 -6.98 8.07 3.02
N CYS A 9 -6.52 8.40 1.81
CA CYS A 9 -5.92 9.69 1.50
C CYS A 9 -6.90 10.85 1.71
N GLU A 10 -8.14 10.73 1.23
CA GLU A 10 -9.21 11.69 1.48
C GLU A 10 -9.46 11.87 2.99
N ALA A 11 -9.50 10.78 3.75
CA ALA A 11 -9.70 10.86 5.19
C ALA A 11 -8.53 11.49 5.94
N LEU A 12 -7.34 11.51 5.34
CA LEU A 12 -6.18 12.26 5.83
C LEU A 12 -6.19 13.74 5.43
N GLY A 13 -7.15 14.16 4.62
CA GLY A 13 -7.28 15.53 4.12
C GLY A 13 -6.51 15.79 2.82
N MET A 14 -6.13 14.74 2.08
CA MET A 14 -5.46 14.89 0.79
C MET A 14 -6.48 15.12 -0.33
N HIS A 15 -6.09 15.88 -1.34
CA HIS A 15 -6.80 15.92 -2.63
C HIS A 15 -6.42 14.69 -3.45
N VAL A 16 -7.41 13.97 -3.98
CA VAL A 16 -7.20 12.71 -4.69
C VAL A 16 -7.70 12.80 -6.11
N TYR A 17 -6.82 12.47 -7.05
CA TYR A 17 -7.11 12.34 -8.47
C TYR A 17 -7.08 10.85 -8.83
N LEU A 18 -8.07 10.38 -9.60
CA LEU A 18 -8.21 8.97 -9.95
C LEU A 18 -8.07 8.82 -11.46
N ASN A 19 -7.22 7.91 -11.91
CA ASN A 19 -7.14 7.47 -13.29
C ASN A 19 -7.51 5.99 -13.38
N ASP A 20 -8.56 5.68 -14.14
CA ASP A 20 -8.98 4.31 -14.45
C ASP A 20 -9.76 4.32 -15.78
N PRO A 21 -9.08 4.33 -16.93
CA PRO A 21 -9.74 4.39 -18.24
C PRO A 21 -10.74 3.25 -18.50
N PRO A 22 -10.46 1.97 -18.14
CA PRO A 22 -11.46 0.91 -18.22
C PRO A 22 -12.73 1.22 -17.45
N LEU A 23 -12.60 1.66 -16.20
CA LEU A 23 -13.75 1.92 -15.35
C LEU A 23 -14.50 3.18 -15.78
N HIS A 24 -13.79 4.21 -16.25
CA HIS A 24 -14.41 5.39 -16.88
C HIS A 24 -15.29 4.99 -18.08
N ARG A 25 -14.78 4.15 -18.98
CA ARG A 25 -15.56 3.66 -20.13
C ARG A 25 -16.74 2.79 -19.70
N GLN A 26 -16.63 2.06 -18.59
CA GLN A 26 -17.69 1.21 -18.07
C GLN A 26 -18.81 2.00 -17.37
N THR A 27 -18.47 3.05 -16.61
CA THR A 27 -19.43 3.75 -15.73
C THR A 27 -19.78 5.16 -16.18
N GLY A 28 -18.95 5.80 -17.02
CA GLY A 28 -19.10 7.19 -17.44
C GLY A 28 -18.82 8.22 -16.31
N GLU A 29 -18.29 7.79 -15.17
CA GLU A 29 -18.08 8.70 -14.04
C GLU A 29 -16.92 9.68 -14.28
N ALA A 30 -17.22 10.98 -14.14
CA ALA A 30 -16.26 12.07 -14.35
C ALA A 30 -15.10 12.12 -13.32
N LYS A 31 -15.20 11.34 -12.23
CA LYS A 31 -14.12 11.24 -11.22
C LYS A 31 -12.87 10.52 -11.75
N TYR A 32 -13.01 9.76 -12.83
CA TYR A 32 -11.89 9.08 -13.49
C TYR A 32 -11.35 9.99 -14.59
N LEU A 33 -10.16 10.53 -14.36
CA LEU A 33 -9.52 11.53 -15.17
C LEU A 33 -8.50 10.90 -16.13
N PRO A 34 -8.19 11.57 -17.26
CA PRO A 34 -7.04 11.25 -18.10
C PRO A 34 -5.72 11.25 -17.29
N ILE A 35 -4.72 10.49 -17.74
CA ILE A 35 -3.47 10.33 -16.97
C ILE A 35 -2.67 11.63 -16.92
N GLU A 36 -2.84 12.49 -17.92
CA GLU A 36 -2.19 13.79 -18.03
C GLU A 36 -2.58 14.74 -16.88
N GLU A 37 -3.82 14.64 -16.39
CA GLU A 37 -4.32 15.43 -15.26
C GLU A 37 -3.66 15.04 -13.93
N LEU A 38 -3.01 13.88 -13.87
CA LEU A 38 -2.32 13.41 -12.66
C LEU A 38 -0.88 13.92 -12.61
N PHE A 39 -0.32 14.45 -13.69
CA PHE A 39 1.11 14.79 -13.76
C PHE A 39 1.55 15.92 -12.80
N ASP A 40 0.62 16.77 -12.34
CA ASP A 40 0.90 17.82 -11.35
C ASP A 40 0.73 17.35 -9.87
N CYS A 41 0.47 16.07 -9.65
CA CYS A 41 0.32 15.54 -8.28
C CYS A 41 1.65 15.47 -7.53
N ASP A 42 1.63 15.78 -6.23
CA ASP A 42 2.82 15.64 -5.34
C ASP A 42 3.17 14.17 -5.03
N PHE A 43 2.17 13.28 -5.15
CA PHE A 43 2.29 11.84 -4.89
C PHE A 43 1.62 11.06 -6.01
N ILE A 44 2.31 10.06 -6.56
CA ILE A 44 1.79 9.15 -7.58
C ILE A 44 1.91 7.71 -7.08
N THR A 45 0.81 6.96 -7.10
CA THR A 45 0.81 5.53 -6.74
C THR A 45 0.10 4.67 -7.77
N LEU A 46 0.72 3.53 -8.11
CA LEU A 46 0.20 2.60 -9.12
C LEU A 46 -0.51 1.41 -8.47
N HIS A 47 -1.70 1.10 -8.99
CA HIS A 47 -2.57 0.00 -8.53
C HIS A 47 -3.23 -0.76 -9.68
N THR A 48 -2.55 -0.86 -10.81
CA THR A 48 -3.05 -1.51 -12.03
C THR A 48 -2.66 -2.99 -12.10
N PRO A 49 -3.39 -3.83 -12.86
CA PRO A 49 -2.85 -5.13 -13.28
C PRO A 49 -1.65 -4.94 -14.21
N LEU A 50 -0.89 -6.01 -14.47
CA LEU A 50 0.11 -6.04 -15.54
C LEU A 50 -0.51 -6.60 -16.82
N THR A 51 -0.57 -5.80 -17.87
CA THR A 51 -1.11 -6.17 -19.18
C THR A 51 -0.12 -5.75 -20.26
N PHE A 52 0.12 -6.63 -21.24
CA PHE A 52 1.16 -6.43 -22.27
C PHE A 52 0.61 -5.84 -23.57
N GLU A 53 -0.69 -5.96 -23.78
CA GLU A 53 -1.38 -5.62 -25.01
C GLU A 53 -2.74 -4.98 -24.71
N GLY A 54 -3.38 -4.45 -25.76
CA GLY A 54 -4.68 -3.80 -25.68
C GLY A 54 -4.59 -2.30 -25.38
N LEU A 55 -5.76 -1.67 -25.39
CA LEU A 55 -5.90 -0.21 -25.23
C LEU A 55 -5.38 0.28 -23.88
N ASP A 56 -5.54 -0.53 -22.83
CA ASP A 56 -5.12 -0.19 -21.46
C ASP A 56 -3.87 -0.97 -21.04
N LYS A 57 -2.96 -1.22 -22.00
CA LYS A 57 -1.65 -1.82 -21.73
C LYS A 57 -0.97 -1.09 -20.58
N THR A 58 -0.47 -1.84 -19.60
CA THR A 58 0.23 -1.29 -18.43
C THR A 58 1.68 -1.70 -18.33
N TYR A 59 2.16 -2.62 -19.16
CA TYR A 59 3.58 -2.92 -19.26
C TYR A 59 4.36 -1.67 -19.67
N TYR A 60 5.25 -1.22 -18.78
CA TYR A 60 5.94 0.07 -18.85
C TYR A 60 5.00 1.27 -19.02
N LEU A 61 3.86 1.27 -18.29
CA LEU A 61 3.03 2.46 -18.14
C LEU A 61 3.85 3.64 -17.59
N ALA A 62 4.72 3.36 -16.61
CA ALA A 62 5.66 4.33 -16.06
C ALA A 62 7.01 4.19 -16.76
N ASP A 63 7.09 4.73 -17.97
CA ASP A 63 8.30 4.82 -18.80
C ASP A 63 9.02 6.17 -18.64
N GLY A 64 10.02 6.42 -19.49
CA GLY A 64 10.75 7.69 -19.47
C GLY A 64 9.89 8.92 -19.79
N ARG A 65 8.86 8.79 -20.64
CA ARG A 65 7.95 9.91 -20.94
C ARG A 65 7.06 10.20 -19.74
N PHE A 66 6.54 9.17 -19.08
CA PHE A 66 5.77 9.29 -17.86
C PHE A 66 6.55 10.07 -16.80
N PHE A 67 7.77 9.63 -16.45
CA PHE A 67 8.56 10.30 -15.41
C PHE A 67 8.97 11.73 -15.77
N ARG A 68 9.24 12.04 -17.05
CA ARG A 68 9.52 13.41 -17.50
C ARG A 68 8.32 14.33 -17.42
N SER A 69 7.11 13.78 -17.46
CA SER A 69 5.87 14.56 -17.41
C SER A 69 5.45 14.90 -15.98
N LEU A 70 5.91 14.11 -14.99
CA LEU A 70 5.61 14.37 -13.58
C LEU A 70 6.20 15.70 -13.09
N LYS A 71 5.48 16.32 -12.15
CA LYS A 71 5.95 17.44 -11.33
C LYS A 71 7.31 17.13 -10.71
N GLU A 72 8.20 18.11 -10.75
CA GLU A 72 9.49 18.02 -10.08
C GLU A 72 9.30 17.90 -8.57
N GLY A 73 9.98 16.93 -7.96
CA GLY A 73 9.83 16.62 -6.54
C GLY A 73 8.61 15.73 -6.21
N CYS A 74 7.97 15.12 -7.21
CA CYS A 74 6.93 14.11 -7.00
C CYS A 74 7.48 12.89 -6.22
N ALA A 75 6.70 12.36 -5.29
CA ALA A 75 6.96 11.08 -4.65
C ALA A 75 6.24 9.94 -5.38
N PHE A 76 6.96 8.87 -5.73
CA PHE A 76 6.46 7.79 -6.58
C PHE A 76 6.36 6.46 -5.81
N PHE A 77 5.25 5.74 -5.98
CA PHE A 77 4.95 4.50 -5.28
C PHE A 77 4.48 3.41 -6.25
N ASN A 78 5.08 2.22 -6.18
CA ASN A 78 4.56 1.04 -6.88
C ASN A 78 4.46 -0.17 -5.95
N ALA A 79 3.22 -0.59 -5.69
CA ALA A 79 2.89 -1.84 -5.00
C ALA A 79 1.91 -2.68 -5.83
N SER A 80 1.96 -2.52 -7.17
CA SER A 80 1.08 -3.21 -8.12
C SER A 80 1.77 -4.44 -8.72
N ARG A 81 2.50 -4.26 -9.82
CA ARG A 81 3.35 -5.26 -10.47
C ARG A 81 4.64 -4.59 -10.95
N GLY A 82 5.74 -5.34 -10.94
CA GLY A 82 7.07 -4.84 -11.29
C GLY A 82 7.14 -4.24 -12.70
N GLY A 83 6.78 -5.04 -13.70
CA GLY A 83 6.83 -4.65 -15.12
C GLY A 83 5.86 -3.52 -15.53
N VAL A 84 5.10 -2.93 -14.60
CA VAL A 84 4.36 -1.69 -14.86
C VAL A 84 5.31 -0.50 -14.96
N VAL A 85 6.49 -0.60 -14.32
CA VAL A 85 7.53 0.41 -14.31
C VAL A 85 8.71 -0.08 -15.13
N ASP A 86 9.23 0.76 -16.01
CA ASP A 86 10.54 0.54 -16.65
C ASP A 86 11.64 0.89 -15.63
N SER A 87 12.37 -0.13 -15.17
CA SER A 87 13.42 0.03 -14.16
C SER A 87 14.53 0.99 -14.61
N GLY A 88 14.88 0.99 -15.90
CA GLY A 88 15.89 1.89 -16.48
C GLY A 88 15.43 3.35 -16.50
N ALA A 89 14.17 3.56 -16.88
CA ALA A 89 13.55 4.89 -16.85
C ALA A 89 13.46 5.44 -15.42
N LEU A 90 13.08 4.59 -14.45
CA LEU A 90 13.00 4.98 -13.04
C LEU A 90 14.38 5.36 -12.48
N LYS A 91 15.43 4.58 -12.75
CA LYS A 91 16.81 4.92 -12.33
C LYS A 91 17.24 6.27 -12.90
N THR A 92 16.92 6.54 -14.16
CA THR A 92 17.19 7.84 -14.80
C THR A 92 16.46 8.98 -14.08
N ALA A 93 15.18 8.79 -13.76
CA ALA A 93 14.37 9.78 -13.05
C ALA A 93 14.93 10.10 -11.65
N ILE A 94 15.30 9.07 -10.87
CA ILE A 94 15.93 9.23 -9.56
C ILE A 94 17.25 10.01 -9.68
N ARG A 95 18.14 9.61 -10.59
CA ARG A 95 19.46 10.27 -10.79
C ARG A 95 19.33 11.73 -11.20
N SER A 96 18.30 12.07 -11.96
CA SER A 96 18.04 13.45 -12.40
C SER A 96 17.51 14.36 -11.29
N GLY A 97 17.17 13.83 -10.12
CA GLY A 97 16.52 14.58 -9.04
C GLY A 97 15.03 14.86 -9.30
N ARG A 98 14.44 14.29 -10.37
CA ARG A 98 13.03 14.49 -10.72
C ARG A 98 12.08 14.03 -9.61
N LEU A 99 12.42 12.94 -8.94
CA LEU A 99 11.60 12.33 -7.89
C LEU A 99 12.18 12.66 -6.51
N LYS A 100 11.31 13.11 -5.59
CA LYS A 100 11.71 13.40 -4.20
C LYS A 100 11.83 12.14 -3.35
N ALA A 101 11.02 11.13 -3.65
CA ALA A 101 11.04 9.85 -2.97
C ALA A 101 10.49 8.75 -3.88
N VAL A 102 10.97 7.53 -3.69
CA VAL A 102 10.53 6.33 -4.41
C VAL A 102 10.31 5.18 -3.42
N VAL A 103 9.13 4.58 -3.48
CA VAL A 103 8.74 3.42 -2.66
C VAL A 103 8.27 2.28 -3.55
N LEU A 104 8.99 1.15 -3.49
CA LEU A 104 8.67 -0.05 -4.26
C LEU A 104 8.37 -1.23 -3.32
N ASP A 105 7.25 -1.91 -3.55
CA ASP A 105 7.00 -3.25 -3.02
C ASP A 105 7.18 -4.31 -4.11
N VAL A 106 7.15 -3.92 -5.39
CA VAL A 106 7.25 -4.83 -6.52
C VAL A 106 8.39 -4.44 -7.45
N TRP A 107 9.02 -5.45 -8.05
CA TRP A 107 10.25 -5.30 -8.82
C TRP A 107 10.12 -5.99 -10.16
N GLU A 108 10.79 -5.47 -11.17
CA GLU A 108 10.95 -6.17 -12.43
C GLU A 108 11.81 -7.44 -12.22
N ASN A 109 11.44 -8.53 -12.88
CA ASN A 109 12.16 -9.82 -12.83
C ASN A 109 12.24 -10.49 -11.44
N GLU A 110 11.27 -10.26 -10.56
CA GLU A 110 11.15 -11.01 -9.30
C GLU A 110 11.26 -12.54 -9.52
N PRO A 111 12.00 -13.27 -8.65
CA PRO A 111 12.68 -12.81 -7.43
C PRO A 111 14.09 -12.22 -7.65
N ASN A 112 14.58 -12.17 -8.90
CA ASN A 112 15.89 -11.61 -9.25
C ASN A 112 15.82 -10.10 -9.47
N ILE A 113 15.64 -9.35 -8.38
CA ILE A 113 15.45 -7.91 -8.42
C ILE A 113 16.75 -7.16 -8.81
N ASP A 114 16.60 -5.98 -9.41
CA ASP A 114 17.71 -5.06 -9.63
C ASP A 114 18.18 -4.46 -8.29
N THR A 115 19.35 -4.90 -7.81
CA THR A 115 19.91 -4.44 -6.54
C THR A 115 20.43 -3.01 -6.60
N GLU A 116 20.86 -2.54 -7.77
CA GLU A 116 21.27 -1.14 -7.95
C GLU A 116 20.05 -0.22 -7.77
N LEU A 117 18.90 -0.61 -8.34
CA LEU A 117 17.65 0.12 -8.11
C LEU A 117 17.24 0.10 -6.63
N LEU A 118 17.37 -1.04 -5.93
CA LEU A 118 17.07 -1.13 -4.49
C LEU A 118 17.90 -0.14 -3.65
N GLU A 119 19.17 0.06 -3.99
CA GLU A 119 20.03 1.04 -3.31
C GLU A 119 19.60 2.49 -3.57
N MET A 120 18.94 2.75 -4.70
CA MET A 120 18.52 4.08 -5.11
C MET A 120 17.15 4.51 -4.56
N VAL A 121 16.29 3.58 -4.14
CA VAL A 121 14.95 3.89 -3.62
C VAL A 121 14.95 4.14 -2.12
N ASP A 122 14.03 4.97 -1.64
CA ASP A 122 13.86 5.29 -0.22
C ASP A 122 13.37 4.08 0.58
N ILE A 123 12.38 3.35 0.05
CA ILE A 123 11.82 2.14 0.67
C ILE A 123 11.62 1.06 -0.40
N GLY A 124 12.23 -0.10 -0.19
CA GLY A 124 12.07 -1.29 -1.00
C GLY A 124 11.58 -2.47 -0.17
N THR A 125 10.53 -3.18 -0.59
CA THR A 125 9.99 -4.36 0.14
C THR A 125 9.78 -5.55 -0.79
N PRO A 126 9.82 -6.81 -0.29
CA PRO A 126 9.86 -8.00 -1.14
C PRO A 126 8.46 -8.50 -1.55
N HIS A 127 7.63 -7.64 -2.13
CA HIS A 127 6.28 -7.98 -2.60
C HIS A 127 5.39 -8.55 -1.49
N ILE A 128 5.28 -7.78 -0.42
CA ILE A 128 4.58 -8.11 0.83
C ILE A 128 3.52 -7.07 1.23
N ALA A 129 3.22 -6.06 0.40
CA ALA A 129 2.21 -5.06 0.72
C ALA A 129 0.84 -5.70 1.04
N GLY A 130 0.52 -6.82 0.42
CA GLY A 130 -0.70 -7.61 0.68
C GLY A 130 -0.62 -8.66 1.81
N TYR A 131 0.52 -8.84 2.48
CA TYR A 131 0.78 -10.00 3.36
C TYR A 131 0.24 -9.88 4.80
N SER A 132 -0.92 -9.25 5.00
CA SER A 132 -1.59 -9.31 6.32
C SER A 132 -2.17 -10.71 6.57
N LEU A 133 -2.16 -11.14 7.83
CA LEU A 133 -2.90 -12.35 8.23
C LEU A 133 -4.39 -12.17 7.96
N ASP A 134 -4.91 -10.97 8.23
CA ASP A 134 -6.30 -10.58 7.97
C ASP A 134 -6.69 -10.76 6.49
N GLY A 135 -5.83 -10.33 5.56
CA GLY A 135 -6.05 -10.51 4.12
C GLY A 135 -6.06 -11.99 3.70
N LYS A 136 -5.13 -12.80 4.24
CA LYS A 136 -5.07 -14.25 3.98
C LYS A 136 -6.33 -14.96 4.48
N VAL A 137 -6.76 -14.68 5.71
CA VAL A 137 -7.99 -15.26 6.29
C VAL A 137 -9.23 -14.76 5.55
N ALA A 138 -9.31 -13.48 5.21
CA ALA A 138 -10.43 -12.94 4.45
C ALA A 138 -10.59 -13.63 3.10
N GLY A 139 -9.49 -13.86 2.37
CA GLY A 139 -9.51 -14.62 1.11
C GLY A 139 -10.03 -16.04 1.29
N MET A 140 -9.56 -16.74 2.32
CA MET A 140 -10.05 -18.08 2.69
C MET A 140 -11.56 -18.07 2.98
N ILE A 141 -12.04 -17.11 3.79
CA ILE A 141 -13.47 -16.99 4.13
C ILE A 141 -14.33 -16.66 2.91
N MET A 142 -13.83 -15.85 1.97
CA MET A 142 -14.54 -15.55 0.72
C MET A 142 -14.75 -16.83 -0.12
N ILE A 143 -13.71 -17.64 -0.27
CA ILE A 143 -13.77 -18.92 -0.99
C ILE A 143 -14.71 -19.89 -0.26
N TYR A 144 -14.58 -20.01 1.06
CA TYR A 144 -15.45 -20.84 1.89
C TYR A 144 -16.94 -20.47 1.71
N LYS A 145 -17.29 -19.19 1.82
CA LYS A 145 -18.67 -18.71 1.65
C LYS A 145 -19.18 -18.96 0.23
N ALA A 146 -18.34 -18.76 -0.79
CA ALA A 146 -18.70 -19.04 -2.18
C ALA A 146 -18.97 -20.55 -2.40
N ALA A 147 -18.13 -21.42 -1.83
CA ALA A 147 -18.33 -22.87 -1.89
C ALA A 147 -19.60 -23.31 -1.16
N CYS A 148 -19.85 -22.80 0.06
CA CYS A 148 -21.11 -23.06 0.77
C CYS A 148 -22.33 -22.66 -0.07
N LYS A 149 -22.30 -21.47 -0.69
CA LYS A 149 -23.38 -21.01 -1.58
C LYS A 149 -23.56 -21.94 -2.78
N TYR A 150 -22.47 -22.35 -3.42
CA TYR A 150 -22.51 -23.22 -4.60
C TYR A 150 -23.12 -24.59 -4.29
N PHE A 151 -22.77 -25.19 -3.15
CA PHE A 151 -23.26 -26.52 -2.74
C PHE A 151 -24.55 -26.48 -1.88
N GLY A 152 -25.13 -25.30 -1.64
CA GLY A 152 -26.35 -25.17 -0.83
C GLY A 152 -26.16 -25.37 0.68
N PHE A 153 -24.93 -25.24 1.19
CA PHE A 153 -24.65 -25.30 2.63
C PHE A 153 -24.80 -23.92 3.29
N SER A 154 -25.19 -23.92 4.57
CA SER A 154 -25.11 -22.72 5.42
C SER A 154 -23.68 -22.52 5.92
N ALA A 155 -23.11 -21.33 5.67
CA ALA A 155 -21.80 -20.97 6.20
C ALA A 155 -21.86 -20.82 7.74
N LYS A 156 -20.95 -21.51 8.43
CA LYS A 156 -20.86 -21.55 9.91
C LYS A 156 -19.72 -20.72 10.47
N PHE A 157 -18.67 -20.51 9.69
CA PHE A 157 -17.46 -19.82 10.14
C PHE A 157 -17.33 -18.41 9.57
N GLY A 158 -16.86 -17.50 10.43
CA GLY A 158 -16.49 -16.12 10.14
C GLY A 158 -14.97 -15.91 10.17
N ILE A 159 -14.55 -14.66 10.00
CA ILE A 159 -13.12 -14.29 10.02
C ILE A 159 -12.56 -14.41 11.45
N GLU A 160 -13.38 -14.02 12.42
CA GLU A 160 -13.14 -14.03 13.86
C GLU A 160 -12.77 -15.42 14.41
N ASP A 161 -13.21 -16.50 13.76
CA ASP A 161 -12.88 -17.88 14.16
C ASP A 161 -11.42 -18.26 13.89
N PHE A 162 -10.74 -17.53 13.00
CA PHE A 162 -9.38 -17.86 12.53
C PHE A 162 -8.35 -16.77 12.83
N LEU A 163 -8.78 -15.61 13.32
CA LEU A 163 -7.86 -14.53 13.68
C LEU A 163 -7.49 -14.60 15.16
N PRO A 164 -6.19 -14.70 15.51
CA PRO A 164 -5.76 -14.57 16.89
C PRO A 164 -6.01 -13.14 17.39
N LYS A 165 -5.95 -12.94 18.71
CA LYS A 165 -5.93 -11.58 19.27
C LYS A 165 -4.71 -10.83 18.72
N PRO A 166 -4.87 -9.56 18.29
CA PRO A 166 -3.74 -8.77 17.83
C PRO A 166 -2.80 -8.47 19.00
N ALA A 167 -1.50 -8.38 18.72
CA ALA A 167 -0.49 -8.00 19.73
C ALA A 167 -0.82 -6.65 20.39
N VAL A 168 -1.47 -5.75 19.64
CA VAL A 168 -1.92 -4.45 20.10
C VAL A 168 -3.43 -4.35 19.96
N CYS A 169 -4.15 -4.66 21.04
CA CYS A 169 -5.62 -4.58 21.08
C CYS A 169 -6.13 -3.14 21.28
N GLU A 170 -5.42 -2.34 22.07
CA GLU A 170 -5.78 -0.95 22.37
C GLU A 170 -4.55 -0.03 22.33
N LEU A 171 -4.73 1.17 21.76
CA LEU A 171 -3.77 2.25 21.76
C LEU A 171 -4.37 3.49 22.40
N LYS A 172 -3.68 4.04 23.40
CA LYS A 172 -3.99 5.34 23.98
C LYS A 172 -3.07 6.38 23.37
N ILE A 173 -3.64 7.40 22.76
CA ILE A 173 -2.93 8.50 22.10
C ILE A 173 -3.24 9.79 22.83
N ASP A 174 -2.21 10.60 23.02
CA ASP A 174 -2.26 11.90 23.67
C ASP A 174 -1.76 12.93 22.66
N SER A 175 -2.67 13.67 22.01
CA SER A 175 -2.28 14.63 20.96
C SER A 175 -1.71 15.94 21.51
N ASN A 176 -1.75 16.18 22.82
CA ASN A 176 -1.15 17.38 23.41
C ASN A 176 0.38 17.36 23.43
N LYS A 177 1.00 16.24 23.06
CA LYS A 177 2.45 16.02 23.16
C LYS A 177 3.24 16.29 21.87
N GLY A 178 2.58 16.72 20.80
CA GLY A 178 3.24 16.95 19.51
C GLY A 178 2.27 17.31 18.40
N ALA A 179 2.76 17.34 17.17
CA ALA A 179 1.91 17.62 16.02
C ALA A 179 0.96 16.44 15.76
N GLU A 180 -0.24 16.72 15.24
CA GLU A 180 -1.23 15.69 14.91
C GLU A 180 -0.66 14.61 13.97
N GLN A 181 0.17 15.03 13.01
CA GLN A 181 0.83 14.14 12.07
C GLN A 181 1.78 13.15 12.76
N GLU A 182 2.48 13.58 13.81
CA GLU A 182 3.38 12.73 14.59
C GLU A 182 2.59 11.69 15.39
N ALA A 183 1.46 12.09 15.97
CA ALA A 183 0.57 11.19 16.69
C ALA A 183 -0.03 10.12 15.75
N LEU A 184 -0.45 10.52 14.54
CA LEU A 184 -0.95 9.62 13.51
C LEU A 184 0.13 8.64 13.06
N PHE A 185 1.32 9.15 12.73
CA PHE A 185 2.46 8.34 12.30
C PHE A 185 2.88 7.35 13.39
N GLY A 186 2.97 7.79 14.64
CA GLY A 186 3.28 6.94 15.78
C GLY A 186 2.25 5.84 16.00
N ALA A 187 0.96 6.09 15.75
CA ALA A 187 -0.08 5.07 15.81
C ALA A 187 0.12 3.99 14.74
N VAL A 188 0.38 4.40 13.50
CA VAL A 188 0.69 3.48 12.39
C VAL A 188 1.91 2.64 12.71
N GLN A 189 3.00 3.27 13.18
CA GLN A 189 4.25 2.58 13.52
C GLN A 189 4.13 1.57 14.65
N LYS A 190 3.14 1.70 15.55
CA LYS A 190 2.87 0.68 16.58
C LYS A 190 2.25 -0.59 16.02
N ILE A 191 1.63 -0.53 14.84
CA ILE A 191 0.98 -1.69 14.20
C ILE A 191 1.83 -2.24 13.07
N TYR A 192 2.41 -1.37 12.24
CA TYR A 192 3.20 -1.79 11.09
C TYR A 192 4.38 -0.85 10.85
N ARG A 193 5.58 -1.46 10.79
CA ARG A 193 6.87 -0.82 10.56
C ARG A 193 7.43 -1.25 9.20
N ILE A 194 7.07 -0.53 8.15
CA ILE A 194 7.55 -0.82 6.78
C ILE A 194 9.08 -0.72 6.66
N ASP A 195 9.69 0.15 7.46
CA ASP A 195 11.15 0.31 7.56
C ASP A 195 11.86 -0.97 8.02
N GLN A 196 11.20 -1.83 8.79
CA GLN A 196 11.78 -3.12 9.18
C GLN A 196 11.77 -4.13 8.02
N ASP A 197 10.77 -4.07 7.15
CA ASP A 197 10.71 -4.95 5.98
C ASP A 197 11.71 -4.49 4.91
N ASP A 198 11.89 -3.18 4.76
CA ASP A 198 12.95 -2.58 3.95
C ASP A 198 14.34 -3.00 4.44
N ALA A 199 14.63 -2.80 5.72
CA ALA A 199 15.91 -3.17 6.30
C ALA A 199 16.22 -4.68 6.14
N LYS A 200 15.19 -5.55 6.16
CA LYS A 200 15.36 -6.98 5.89
C LYS A 200 15.67 -7.27 4.43
N LEU A 201 14.98 -6.61 3.49
CA LEU A 201 15.25 -6.78 2.06
C LEU A 201 16.66 -6.29 1.72
N ARG A 202 17.11 -5.15 2.25
CA ARG A 202 18.46 -4.61 1.97
C ARG A 202 19.61 -5.57 2.32
N ARG A 203 19.40 -6.55 3.21
CA ARG A 203 20.37 -7.64 3.46
C ARG A 203 20.60 -8.55 2.24
N ILE A 204 19.80 -8.43 1.18
CA ILE A 204 20.01 -9.10 -0.10
C ILE A 204 21.30 -8.64 -0.79
N LEU A 205 21.73 -7.39 -0.53
CA LEU A 205 22.95 -6.81 -1.09
C LEU A 205 24.21 -7.56 -0.61
N GLU A 206 24.16 -8.10 0.61
CA GLU A 206 25.21 -8.90 1.23
C GLU A 206 25.23 -10.36 0.72
N LYS A 207 24.22 -10.77 -0.07
CA LYS A 207 24.13 -12.15 -0.56
C LYS A 207 24.86 -12.30 -1.90
N PRO A 208 25.57 -13.43 -2.11
CA PRO A 208 26.07 -13.81 -3.42
C PRO A 208 24.92 -13.84 -4.46
N PRO A 209 25.14 -13.42 -5.71
CA PRO A 209 24.10 -13.34 -6.74
C PRO A 209 23.22 -14.60 -6.85
N GLU A 210 23.82 -15.78 -6.79
CA GLU A 210 23.16 -17.09 -6.85
C GLU A 210 22.23 -17.39 -5.67
N LYS A 211 22.37 -16.67 -4.55
CA LYS A 211 21.53 -16.81 -3.34
C LYS A 211 20.46 -15.73 -3.19
N ARG A 212 20.46 -14.69 -4.04
CA ARG A 212 19.55 -13.54 -3.90
C ARG A 212 18.09 -13.93 -4.12
N CYS A 213 17.80 -14.73 -5.15
CA CYS A 213 16.44 -15.21 -5.44
C CYS A 213 15.87 -16.02 -4.27
N GLU A 214 16.64 -16.99 -3.77
CA GLU A 214 16.29 -17.82 -2.61
C GLU A 214 16.03 -16.94 -1.37
N PHE A 215 16.88 -15.94 -1.14
CA PHE A 215 16.73 -15.01 -0.03
C PHE A 215 15.44 -14.17 -0.14
N PHE A 216 15.15 -13.60 -1.31
CA PHE A 216 13.95 -12.80 -1.56
C PHE A 216 12.67 -13.59 -1.28
N ASP A 217 12.57 -14.80 -1.83
CA ASP A 217 11.42 -15.68 -1.58
C ASP A 217 11.38 -16.18 -0.13
N GLY A 218 12.54 -16.37 0.50
CA GLY A 218 12.65 -16.69 1.92
C GLY A 218 12.00 -15.64 2.83
N LEU A 219 12.14 -14.35 2.50
CA LEU A 219 11.48 -13.25 3.23
C LEU A 219 9.96 -13.31 3.12
N ARG A 220 9.44 -13.67 1.93
CA ARG A 220 8.00 -13.81 1.68
C ARG A 220 7.43 -15.04 2.37
N LYS A 221 8.10 -16.18 2.24
CA LYS A 221 7.68 -17.48 2.81
C LYS A 221 7.60 -17.42 4.33
N ASN A 222 8.58 -16.77 4.97
CA ASN A 222 8.69 -16.69 6.42
C ASN A 222 8.24 -15.32 6.97
N TYR A 223 7.37 -14.62 6.23
CA TYR A 223 6.91 -13.28 6.62
C TYR A 223 6.16 -13.34 7.96
N PRO A 224 6.48 -12.47 8.94
CA PRO A 224 5.87 -12.50 10.25
C PRO A 224 4.37 -12.19 10.18
N VAL A 225 3.65 -12.54 11.25
CA VAL A 225 2.23 -12.18 11.38
C VAL A 225 2.11 -10.66 11.47
N ARG A 226 1.57 -10.06 10.40
CA ARG A 226 1.19 -8.65 10.35
C ARG A 226 -0.33 -8.52 10.44
N ARG A 227 -0.79 -7.63 11.32
CA ARG A 227 -2.22 -7.32 11.51
C ARG A 227 -2.61 -5.98 10.89
N GLU A 228 -3.87 -5.84 10.48
CA GLU A 228 -4.41 -4.58 9.95
C GLU A 228 -4.99 -3.67 11.05
N PHE A 229 -5.06 -2.35 10.78
CA PHE A 229 -5.47 -1.32 11.76
C PHE A 229 -6.86 -1.53 12.36
N GLN A 230 -7.78 -2.16 11.61
CA GLN A 230 -9.15 -2.43 12.05
C GLN A 230 -9.25 -3.43 13.23
N ASN A 231 -8.13 -4.03 13.62
CA ASN A 231 -8.04 -4.90 14.79
C ASN A 231 -7.63 -4.16 16.06
N THR A 232 -7.25 -2.88 15.96
CA THR A 232 -6.78 -2.09 17.09
C THR A 232 -7.77 -0.99 17.43
N ARG A 233 -8.19 -0.96 18.69
CA ARG A 233 -8.98 0.13 19.25
C ARG A 233 -8.08 1.31 19.61
N VAL A 234 -8.50 2.52 19.30
CA VAL A 234 -7.78 3.75 19.63
C VAL A 234 -8.62 4.63 20.56
N VAL A 235 -7.96 5.16 21.59
CA VAL A 235 -8.48 6.12 22.56
C VAL A 235 -7.67 7.41 22.43
N VAL A 236 -8.28 8.47 21.91
CA VAL A 236 -7.70 9.81 21.85
C VAL A 236 -8.06 10.54 23.15
N LYS A 237 -7.09 10.73 24.06
CA LYS A 237 -7.35 11.13 25.45
C LYS A 237 -7.96 12.53 25.58
N ASP A 238 -7.47 13.45 24.76
CA ASP A 238 -7.78 14.87 24.72
C ASP A 238 -8.97 15.19 23.79
N ARG A 239 -9.66 14.17 23.26
CA ARG A 239 -10.82 14.30 22.37
C ARG A 239 -10.54 15.15 21.12
N ASN A 240 -9.31 15.15 20.61
CA ASN A 240 -9.00 15.75 19.32
C ASN A 240 -9.82 15.05 18.20
N GLU A 241 -10.84 15.73 17.71
CA GLU A 241 -11.79 15.19 16.73
C GLU A 241 -11.16 15.03 15.34
N SER A 242 -10.23 15.90 14.96
CA SER A 242 -9.50 15.80 13.69
C SER A 242 -8.66 14.53 13.66
N LEU A 243 -7.82 14.32 14.68
CA LEU A 243 -7.02 13.12 14.83
C LEU A 243 -7.88 11.84 14.89
N ALA A 244 -8.95 11.86 15.68
CA ALA A 244 -9.87 10.73 15.78
C ALA A 244 -10.50 10.37 14.42
N ARG A 245 -10.96 11.38 13.66
CA ARG A 245 -11.50 11.17 12.30
C ARG A 245 -10.46 10.59 11.36
N LYS A 246 -9.22 11.11 11.36
CA LYS A 246 -8.11 10.60 10.53
C LYS A 246 -7.77 9.16 10.87
N LEU A 247 -7.62 8.82 12.15
CA LEU A 247 -7.35 7.46 12.64
C LEU A 247 -8.44 6.48 12.22
N LYS A 248 -9.72 6.85 12.40
CA LYS A 248 -10.85 6.06 11.92
C LYS A 248 -10.81 5.89 10.41
N GLY A 249 -10.52 6.96 9.69
CA GLY A 249 -10.44 7.01 8.23
C GLY A 249 -9.39 6.07 7.63
N ILE A 250 -8.21 5.97 8.25
CA ILE A 250 -7.16 5.05 7.81
C ILE A 250 -7.42 3.59 8.20
N GLY A 251 -8.36 3.35 9.13
CA GLY A 251 -8.91 2.03 9.43
C GLY A 251 -8.90 1.61 10.90
N PHE A 252 -8.49 2.46 11.86
CA PHE A 252 -8.54 2.12 13.28
C PHE A 252 -9.98 2.11 13.82
N LEU A 253 -10.23 1.33 14.88
CA LEU A 253 -11.50 1.37 15.60
C LEU A 253 -11.46 2.44 16.69
N LEU A 254 -12.41 3.38 16.73
CA LEU A 254 -12.50 4.34 17.83
C LEU A 254 -13.25 3.75 19.04
N SER A 255 -12.80 4.11 20.24
CA SER A 255 -13.45 3.76 21.51
C SER A 255 -14.64 4.67 21.88
N GLN A 256 -14.64 5.93 21.43
CA GLN A 256 -15.69 6.90 21.71
C GLN A 256 -16.49 7.19 20.44
N SER A 257 -17.81 7.30 20.56
CA SER A 257 -18.65 7.84 19.49
C SER A 257 -18.30 9.31 19.28
N LEU A 258 -17.75 9.65 18.11
CA LEU A 258 -17.69 11.04 17.67
C LEU A 258 -19.12 11.62 17.74
N PRO A 259 -19.32 12.86 18.24
CA PRO A 259 -20.61 13.51 18.15
C PRO A 259 -21.06 13.47 16.68
N ARG A 260 -22.33 13.12 16.43
CA ARG A 260 -22.89 13.22 15.08
C ARG A 260 -22.99 14.72 14.75
N THR A 261 -22.10 15.20 13.89
CA THR A 261 -22.26 16.48 13.18
C THR A 261 -23.37 16.35 12.15
#